data_AF-A0A6A4YX86-F1
#
_entry.id   AF-A0A6A4YX86-F1
#
_cell.length_a   1.000
_cell.length_b   1.000
_cell.length_c   1.000
_cell.angle_alpha   90.00
_cell.angle_beta   90.00
_cell.angle_gamma   90.00
#
_symmetry.space_group_name_H-M   'P 1'
#
loop_
_entity.id
_entity.type
_entity.pdbx_description
1 polymer ?
#
loop_
_entity_poly.entity_id
_entity_poly.type
_entity_poly.pdbx_seq_one_letter_code
_entity_poly.pdbx_strand_id
1 'polypeptide(L)'
;MYAARDRSSFVTSVSLDPETFDLLLVSFAKHYLVHHLSGSGGRPPMINSINEALSLVLHFYSAPCEGKTLCALFGMPPATLARTLHKAELALSAALKTIPTAGIRYPTKRQQREWGVLISRVEPLVRAVWGFLDGKIYPVKAPTAVDLQNAYYNGWLHSTFVTGTLLFGADGTIVWGRHNFVGSWNDANTSSPLRDKLLDPNATLAGHGVVSERFRCRAIYSARLGRR
;
A
#
# COMPACT_ATOMS: atom_id res chain seq x y z
N MET A 1 -23.30 -2.61 8.29
CA MET A 1 -22.47 -3.04 7.14
C MET A 1 -22.39 -4.56 7.03
N TYR A 2 -21.73 -5.26 7.96
CA TYR A 2 -21.42 -6.69 7.81
C TYR A 2 -22.65 -7.61 7.61
N ALA A 3 -23.73 -7.41 8.37
CA ALA A 3 -24.96 -8.19 8.26
C ALA A 3 -25.72 -7.98 6.92
N ALA A 4 -25.62 -6.79 6.32
CA ALA A 4 -26.35 -6.44 5.10
C ALA A 4 -25.65 -6.94 3.83
N ARG A 5 -24.34 -7.25 3.90
CA ARG A 5 -23.53 -7.76 2.78
C ARG A 5 -23.57 -6.91 1.51
N ASP A 6 -23.95 -5.64 1.61
CA ASP A 6 -24.00 -4.72 0.47
C ASP A 6 -22.59 -4.39 -0.04
N ARG A 7 -22.31 -4.72 -1.30
CA ARG A 7 -20.99 -4.56 -1.91
C ARG A 7 -20.53 -3.10 -1.93
N SER A 8 -21.42 -2.17 -2.29
CA SER A 8 -21.08 -0.75 -2.37
C SER A 8 -20.65 -0.21 -1.00
N SER A 9 -21.39 -0.55 0.05
CA SER A 9 -21.07 -0.17 1.43
C SER A 9 -19.69 -0.66 1.86
N PHE A 10 -19.32 -1.90 1.52
CA PHE A 10 -18.01 -2.46 1.82
C PHE A 10 -16.89 -1.74 1.07
N VAL A 11 -17.04 -1.56 -0.24
CA VAL A 11 -16.01 -0.88 -1.05
C VAL A 11 -15.82 0.57 -0.59
N THR A 12 -16.90 1.29 -0.30
CA THR A 12 -16.80 2.68 0.17
C THR A 12 -16.23 2.79 1.59
N SER A 13 -16.54 1.84 2.48
CA SER A 13 -16.13 1.94 3.89
C SER A 13 -14.75 1.36 4.15
N VAL A 14 -14.40 0.23 3.53
CA VAL A 14 -13.20 -0.55 3.85
C VAL A 14 -12.34 -0.88 2.62
N SER A 15 -12.68 -0.34 1.45
CA SER A 15 -11.94 -0.53 0.18
C SER A 15 -11.82 -1.98 -0.31
N LEU A 16 -12.64 -2.90 0.22
CA LEU A 16 -12.67 -4.31 -0.15
C LEU A 16 -14.10 -4.72 -0.49
N ASP A 17 -14.26 -5.72 -1.36
CA ASP A 17 -15.54 -6.42 -1.52
C ASP A 17 -15.82 -7.39 -0.33
N PRO A 18 -17.08 -7.81 -0.13
CA PRO A 18 -17.44 -8.68 0.99
C PRO A 18 -16.68 -10.02 1.00
N GLU A 19 -16.40 -10.61 -0.16
CA GLU A 19 -15.69 -11.89 -0.28
C GLU A 19 -14.22 -11.75 0.13
N THR A 20 -13.54 -10.71 -0.35
CA THR A 20 -12.16 -10.39 0.05
C THR A 20 -12.07 -10.03 1.54
N PHE A 21 -13.08 -9.34 2.07
CA PHE A 21 -13.18 -9.05 3.50
C PHE A 21 -13.26 -10.34 4.32
N ASP A 22 -14.09 -11.31 3.94
CA ASP A 22 -14.20 -12.58 4.66
C ASP A 22 -12.90 -13.40 4.60
N LEU A 23 -12.23 -13.42 3.44
CA LEU A 23 -10.94 -14.08 3.29
C LEU A 23 -9.91 -13.48 4.26
N LEU A 24 -9.86 -12.15 4.35
CA LEU A 24 -8.99 -11.47 5.30
C LEU A 24 -9.42 -11.72 6.74
N LEU A 25 -10.72 -11.74 7.03
CA LEU A 25 -11.27 -11.97 8.36
C LEU A 25 -10.87 -13.34 8.92
N VAL A 26 -10.88 -14.40 8.11
CA VAL A 26 -10.44 -15.74 8.51
C VAL A 26 -8.97 -15.74 8.95
N SER A 27 -8.12 -14.98 8.26
CA SER A 27 -6.71 -14.85 8.64
C SER A 27 -6.53 -13.96 9.87
N PHE A 28 -7.21 -12.81 9.89
CA PHE A 28 -7.19 -11.84 10.98
C PHE A 28 -7.64 -12.44 12.32
N ALA A 29 -8.69 -13.25 12.32
CA ALA A 29 -9.22 -13.91 13.50
C ALA A 29 -8.20 -14.81 14.22
N LYS A 30 -7.22 -15.36 13.48
CA LYS A 30 -6.14 -16.19 14.08
C LYS A 30 -5.15 -15.37 14.90
N HIS A 31 -5.09 -14.06 14.66
CA HIS A 31 -4.10 -13.16 15.25
C HIS A 31 -4.72 -12.12 16.19
N TYR A 32 -6.01 -11.84 16.04
CA TYR A 32 -6.72 -10.90 16.91
C TYR A 32 -7.31 -11.63 18.12
N LEU A 33 -6.55 -11.66 19.22
CA LEU A 33 -7.02 -12.24 20.48
C LEU A 33 -8.13 -11.36 21.08
N VAL A 34 -9.38 -11.80 20.92
CA VAL A 34 -10.48 -11.30 21.75
C VAL A 34 -10.29 -11.96 23.11
N HIS A 35 -9.66 -11.24 24.04
CA HIS A 35 -9.77 -11.62 25.44
C HIS A 35 -11.24 -11.43 25.84
N HIS A 36 -12.04 -12.47 25.71
CA HIS A 36 -13.16 -12.64 26.61
C HIS A 36 -12.53 -12.73 27.99
N LEU A 37 -12.65 -11.68 28.79
CA LEU A 37 -12.43 -11.79 30.23
C LEU A 37 -13.51 -12.71 30.76
N SER A 38 -13.31 -14.01 30.60
CA SER A 38 -14.05 -15.04 31.32
C SER A 38 -13.65 -14.89 32.79
N GLY A 39 -14.36 -14.03 33.51
CA GLY A 39 -14.20 -13.83 34.95
C GLY A 39 -13.24 -12.73 35.35
N SER A 40 -13.66 -11.47 35.23
CA SER A 40 -13.40 -10.46 36.27
C SER A 40 -14.33 -9.27 36.04
N GLY A 41 -15.03 -8.84 37.09
CA GLY A 41 -16.06 -7.81 37.03
C GLY A 41 -15.50 -6.48 36.51
N GLY A 42 -15.82 -6.15 35.27
CA GLY A 42 -15.45 -4.90 34.61
C GLY A 42 -16.38 -4.60 33.44
N ARG A 43 -16.36 -3.35 32.94
CA ARG A 43 -17.17 -2.94 31.79
C ARG A 43 -16.78 -3.79 30.57
N PRO A 44 -17.75 -4.43 29.87
CA PRO A 44 -17.46 -5.25 28.70
C PRO A 44 -16.60 -4.48 27.67
N PRO A 45 -15.66 -5.15 26.98
CA PRO A 45 -14.97 -4.54 25.85
C PRO A 45 -15.99 -4.06 24.82
N MET A 46 -15.79 -2.84 24.30
CA MET A 46 -16.78 -2.20 23.42
C MET A 46 -16.90 -2.83 22.03
N ILE A 47 -15.83 -3.47 21.54
CA ILE A 47 -15.89 -4.28 20.33
C ILE A 47 -16.19 -5.71 20.74
N ASN A 48 -17.36 -6.19 20.35
CA ASN A 48 -17.83 -7.53 20.71
C ASN A 48 -17.57 -8.55 19.60
N SER A 49 -17.09 -8.12 18.43
CA SER A 49 -16.87 -9.01 17.30
C SER A 49 -15.59 -8.71 16.52
N ILE A 50 -14.96 -9.76 16.01
CA ILE A 50 -13.70 -9.67 15.25
C ILE A 50 -13.88 -8.88 13.95
N ASN A 51 -15.05 -8.98 13.31
CA ASN A 51 -15.39 -8.24 12.11
C ASN A 51 -15.50 -6.72 12.36
N GLU A 52 -15.92 -6.27 13.54
CA GLU A 52 -15.91 -4.85 13.91
C GLU A 52 -14.47 -4.34 14.04
N ALA A 53 -13.59 -5.10 14.69
CA ALA A 53 -12.17 -4.74 14.82
C ALA A 53 -11.48 -4.66 13.45
N LEU A 54 -11.75 -5.60 12.55
CA LEU A 54 -11.23 -5.56 11.18
C LEU A 54 -11.80 -4.37 10.39
N SER A 55 -13.11 -4.12 10.51
CA SER A 55 -13.75 -2.98 9.84
C SER A 55 -13.16 -1.66 10.31
N LEU A 56 -12.87 -1.53 11.61
CA LEU A 56 -12.26 -0.35 12.20
C LEU A 56 -10.89 -0.04 11.60
N VAL A 57 -9.98 -1.02 11.58
CA VAL A 57 -8.62 -0.79 11.06
C VAL A 57 -8.61 -0.54 9.56
N LEU A 58 -9.47 -1.22 8.79
CA LEU A 58 -9.58 -0.98 7.35
C LEU A 58 -10.19 0.39 7.04
N HIS A 59 -11.21 0.81 7.80
CA HIS A 59 -11.81 2.13 7.64
C HIS A 59 -10.82 3.24 8.00
N PHE A 60 -10.02 3.04 9.05
CA PHE A 60 -8.94 3.95 9.44
C PHE A 60 -7.93 4.19 8.29
N TYR A 61 -7.60 3.16 7.51
CA TYR A 61 -6.70 3.32 6.35
C TYR A 61 -7.40 3.77 5.06
N SER A 62 -8.70 3.54 4.93
CA SER A 62 -9.45 3.82 3.69
C SER A 62 -10.03 5.23 3.64
N ALA A 63 -10.39 5.80 4.79
CA ALA A 63 -11.08 7.07 4.85
C ALA A 63 -10.22 8.15 5.53
N PRO A 64 -10.13 9.37 4.96
CA PRO A 64 -9.52 10.52 5.62
C PRO A 64 -10.46 11.02 6.72
N CYS A 65 -10.59 10.27 7.81
CA CYS A 65 -11.46 10.57 8.92
C CYS A 65 -10.65 10.95 10.16
N GLU A 66 -11.09 12.02 10.84
CA GLU A 66 -10.51 12.39 12.12
C GLU A 66 -10.81 11.30 13.17
N GLY A 67 -9.92 11.16 14.16
CA GLY A 67 -10.12 10.22 15.26
C GLY A 67 -11.45 10.43 16.01
N LYS A 68 -11.98 11.67 16.05
CA LYS A 68 -13.30 11.97 16.63
C LYS A 68 -14.44 11.34 15.84
N THR A 69 -14.35 11.34 14.51
CA THR A 69 -15.33 10.69 13.64
C THR A 69 -15.31 9.18 13.85
N LEU A 70 -14.13 8.57 13.96
CA LEU A 70 -14.00 7.14 14.28
C LEU A 70 -14.56 6.80 15.65
N CYS A 71 -14.29 7.63 16.67
CA CYS A 71 -14.90 7.48 17.99
C CYS A 71 -16.44 7.49 17.92
N ALA A 72 -17.02 8.40 17.14
CA ALA A 72 -18.47 8.48 16.97
C ALA A 72 -19.04 7.27 16.21
N LEU A 73 -18.39 6.85 15.12
CA LEU A 73 -18.82 5.72 14.28
C LEU A 73 -18.80 4.38 15.02
N PHE A 74 -17.78 4.16 15.85
CA PHE A 74 -17.61 2.91 16.60
C PHE A 74 -18.07 3.03 18.07
N GLY A 75 -18.56 4.20 18.48
CA GLY A 75 -19.05 4.47 19.84
C GLY A 75 -17.97 4.51 20.93
N MET A 76 -16.68 4.57 20.57
CA MET A 76 -15.56 4.34 21.50
C MET A 76 -14.95 5.66 22.01
N PRO A 77 -14.53 5.73 23.30
CA PRO A 77 -13.67 6.82 23.76
C PRO A 77 -12.30 6.82 23.05
N PRO A 78 -11.62 7.97 22.90
CA PRO A 78 -10.35 8.07 22.17
C PRO A 78 -9.25 7.12 22.67
N ALA A 79 -9.13 6.95 23.99
CA ALA A 79 -8.13 6.03 24.57
C ALA A 79 -8.43 4.57 24.23
N THR A 80 -9.71 4.19 24.15
CA THR A 80 -10.10 2.83 23.78
C THR A 80 -9.91 2.60 22.28
N LEU A 81 -10.27 3.58 21.45
CA LEU A 81 -10.02 3.56 20.00
C LEU A 81 -8.53 3.31 19.70
N ALA A 82 -7.64 4.09 20.32
CA ALA A 82 -6.20 3.96 20.09
C ALA A 82 -5.65 2.57 20.45
N ARG A 83 -6.05 2.02 21.61
CA ARG A 83 -5.62 0.66 22.02
C ARG A 83 -6.16 -0.42 21.09
N THR A 84 -7.40 -0.28 20.64
CA THR A 84 -8.03 -1.23 19.73
C THR A 84 -7.37 -1.19 18.36
N LEU A 85 -7.14 0.01 17.80
CA LEU A 85 -6.43 0.18 16.54
C LEU A 85 -5.06 -0.47 16.59
N HIS A 86 -4.27 -0.19 17.64
CA HIS A 86 -2.94 -0.78 17.77
C HIS A 86 -2.96 -2.33 17.75
N LYS A 87 -3.90 -2.95 18.48
CA LYS A 87 -4.07 -4.42 18.45
C LYS A 87 -4.51 -4.92 17.08
N ALA A 88 -5.42 -4.20 16.44
CA ALA A 88 -5.93 -4.55 15.12
C ALA A 88 -4.85 -4.43 14.04
N GLU A 89 -4.00 -3.40 14.09
CA GLU A 89 -2.86 -3.23 13.18
C GLU A 89 -1.85 -4.37 13.30
N LEU A 90 -1.53 -4.80 14.52
CA LEU A 90 -0.65 -5.95 14.76
C LEU A 90 -1.25 -7.25 14.17
N ALA A 91 -2.53 -7.49 14.42
CA ALA A 91 -3.23 -8.66 13.88
C ALA A 91 -3.34 -8.61 12.35
N LEU A 92 -3.64 -7.44 11.78
CA LEU A 92 -3.71 -7.23 10.33
C LEU A 92 -2.34 -7.47 9.67
N SER A 93 -1.26 -6.94 10.25
CA SER A 93 0.10 -7.18 9.74
C SER A 93 0.47 -8.66 9.74
N ALA A 94 0.12 -9.39 10.81
CA ALA A 94 0.33 -10.84 10.88
C ALA A 94 -0.54 -11.58 9.85
N ALA A 95 -1.81 -11.21 9.71
CA ALA A 95 -2.74 -11.82 8.79
C ALA A 95 -2.30 -11.67 7.33
N LEU A 96 -1.88 -10.47 6.92
CA LEU A 96 -1.43 -10.20 5.55
C LEU A 96 -0.19 -11.02 5.17
N LYS A 97 0.69 -11.35 6.13
CA LYS A 97 1.86 -12.21 5.88
C LYS A 97 1.49 -13.65 5.55
N THR A 98 0.32 -14.12 5.96
CA THR A 98 -0.14 -15.49 5.68
C THR A 98 -0.93 -15.59 4.38
N ILE A 99 -1.33 -14.45 3.78
CA ILE A 99 -2.11 -14.39 2.54
C ILE A 99 -1.15 -14.19 1.35
N PRO A 100 -0.96 -15.20 0.47
CA PRO A 100 0.02 -15.09 -0.62
C PRO A 100 -0.26 -13.96 -1.60
N THR A 101 -1.53 -13.63 -1.82
CA THR A 101 -2.00 -12.58 -2.74
C THR A 101 -1.84 -11.17 -2.18
N ALA A 102 -1.63 -11.00 -0.87
CA ALA A 102 -1.36 -9.71 -0.24
C ALA A 102 0.11 -9.29 -0.33
N GLY A 103 0.99 -10.20 -0.76
CA GLY A 103 2.42 -9.95 -0.84
C GLY A 103 2.80 -9.06 -2.02
N ILE A 104 3.65 -8.07 -1.76
CA ILE A 104 4.30 -7.28 -2.81
C ILE A 104 5.36 -8.15 -3.48
N ARG A 105 5.09 -8.57 -4.72
CA ARG A 105 5.96 -9.47 -5.48
C ARG A 105 6.26 -8.89 -6.85
N TYR A 106 7.54 -8.91 -7.21
CA TYR A 106 7.95 -8.51 -8.55
C TYR A 106 7.39 -9.49 -9.59
N PRO A 107 6.87 -9.01 -10.73
CA PRO A 107 6.20 -9.89 -11.68
C PRO A 107 7.18 -10.85 -12.34
N THR A 108 6.70 -12.06 -12.60
CA THR A 108 7.42 -13.03 -13.44
C THR A 108 7.57 -12.50 -14.87
N LYS A 109 8.55 -13.00 -15.62
CA LYS A 109 8.72 -12.63 -17.04
C LYS A 109 7.49 -12.91 -17.90
N ARG A 110 6.71 -13.95 -17.53
CA ARG A 110 5.43 -14.27 -18.18
C ARG A 110 4.43 -13.14 -17.94
N GLN A 111 4.23 -12.74 -16.68
CA GLN A 111 3.35 -11.62 -16.32
C GLN A 111 3.79 -10.30 -16.95
N GLN A 112 5.09 -10.00 -16.96
CA GLN A 112 5.62 -8.80 -17.63
C GLN A 112 5.24 -8.75 -19.11
N ARG A 113 5.31 -9.90 -19.81
CA ARG A 113 4.89 -9.98 -21.22
C ARG A 113 3.38 -9.80 -21.36
N GLU A 114 2.59 -10.50 -20.55
CA GLU A 114 1.13 -10.43 -20.56
C GLU A 114 0.64 -8.99 -20.32
N TRP A 115 1.15 -8.35 -19.27
CA TRP A 115 0.87 -6.95 -18.95
C TRP A 115 1.36 -5.99 -20.04
N GLY A 116 2.52 -6.27 -20.64
CA GLY A 116 3.03 -5.52 -21.80
C GLY A 116 2.05 -5.51 -22.98
N VAL A 117 1.43 -6.66 -23.26
CA VAL A 117 0.40 -6.78 -24.29
C VAL A 117 -0.87 -6.01 -23.90
N LEU A 118 -1.31 -6.10 -22.65
CA LEU A 118 -2.50 -5.38 -22.16
C LEU A 118 -2.33 -3.87 -22.30
N ILE A 119 -1.20 -3.33 -21.86
CA ILE A 119 -0.91 -1.89 -21.96
C ILE A 119 -0.81 -1.46 -23.43
N SER A 120 -0.13 -2.24 -24.29
CA SER A 120 0.00 -1.92 -25.71
C SER A 120 -1.35 -1.94 -26.45
N ARG A 121 -2.35 -2.68 -25.96
CA ARG A 121 -3.71 -2.68 -26.51
C ARG A 121 -4.47 -1.40 -26.18
N VAL A 122 -4.23 -0.84 -25.00
CA VAL A 122 -4.86 0.42 -24.55
C VAL A 122 -4.15 1.62 -25.16
N GLU A 123 -2.82 1.62 -25.17
CA GLU A 123 -1.99 2.68 -25.73
C GLU A 123 -0.89 2.11 -26.65
N PRO A 124 -1.14 2.02 -27.97
CA PRO A 124 -0.21 1.40 -28.92
C PRO A 124 1.17 2.08 -29.04
N LEU A 125 1.31 3.33 -28.63
CA LEU A 125 2.59 4.04 -28.62
C LEU A 125 3.50 3.59 -27.47
N VAL A 126 2.93 2.99 -26.42
CA VAL A 126 3.63 2.53 -25.23
C VAL A 126 3.90 1.02 -25.36
N ARG A 127 5.06 0.69 -25.95
CA ARG A 127 5.46 -0.71 -26.22
C ARG A 127 6.30 -1.29 -25.10
N ALA A 128 6.05 -2.56 -24.79
CA ALA A 128 6.82 -3.37 -23.84
C ALA A 128 6.88 -2.79 -22.41
N VAL A 129 5.91 -1.97 -22.04
CA VAL A 129 5.74 -1.45 -20.67
C VAL A 129 4.76 -2.33 -19.93
N TRP A 130 5.13 -2.81 -18.75
CA TRP A 130 4.27 -3.70 -17.94
C TRP A 130 3.80 -3.09 -16.62
N GLY A 131 4.29 -1.89 -16.28
CA GLY A 131 3.96 -1.25 -15.01
C GLY A 131 4.24 0.24 -15.00
N PHE A 132 3.73 0.87 -13.95
CA PHE A 132 3.72 2.31 -13.74
C PHE A 132 4.35 2.66 -12.40
N LEU A 133 5.36 3.52 -12.45
CA LEU A 133 6.13 3.96 -11.30
C LEU A 133 5.67 5.35 -10.88
N ASP A 134 5.18 5.46 -9.66
CA ASP A 134 4.63 6.69 -9.10
C ASP A 134 5.31 7.09 -7.79
N GLY A 135 5.63 8.37 -7.68
CA GLY A 135 6.20 8.98 -6.48
C GLY A 135 5.09 9.26 -5.47
N LYS A 136 5.28 8.84 -4.23
CA LYS A 136 4.35 9.07 -3.12
C LYS A 136 4.96 10.02 -2.12
N ILE A 137 4.16 10.99 -1.70
CA ILE A 137 4.52 12.00 -0.71
C ILE A 137 3.48 11.95 0.40
N TYR A 138 3.93 11.68 1.62
CA TYR A 138 3.08 11.57 2.80
C TYR A 138 3.36 12.75 3.74
N PRO A 139 2.36 13.58 4.08
CA PRO A 139 2.55 14.66 5.03
C PRO A 139 2.87 14.09 6.40
N VAL A 140 3.86 14.66 7.07
CA VAL A 140 4.22 14.30 8.44
C VAL A 140 4.24 15.52 9.34
N LYS A 141 4.00 15.30 10.63
CA LYS A 141 4.18 16.36 11.63
C LYS A 141 5.64 16.79 11.65
N ALA A 142 5.86 18.11 11.61
CA ALA A 142 7.20 18.68 11.68
C ALA A 142 7.93 18.20 12.94
N PRO A 143 9.13 17.59 12.81
CA PRO A 143 9.96 17.24 13.95
C PRO A 143 10.37 18.50 14.73
N THR A 144 10.50 18.40 16.06
CA THR A 144 10.98 19.51 16.90
C THR A 144 12.48 19.80 16.70
N ALA A 145 13.25 18.78 16.34
CA ALA A 145 14.68 18.93 16.07
C ALA A 145 14.90 19.56 14.69
N VAL A 146 15.62 20.69 14.65
CA VAL A 146 15.81 21.51 13.45
C VAL A 146 16.46 20.71 12.31
N ASP A 147 17.48 19.90 12.59
CA ASP A 147 18.16 19.11 11.56
C ASP A 147 17.24 18.07 10.92
N LEU A 148 16.39 17.42 11.74
CA LEU A 148 15.36 16.50 11.23
C LEU A 148 14.29 17.26 10.47
N GLN A 149 13.83 18.41 10.96
CA GLN A 149 12.86 19.22 10.24
C GLN A 149 13.40 19.61 8.86
N ASN A 150 14.65 20.06 8.77
CA ASN A 150 15.30 20.41 7.50
C ASN A 150 15.40 19.21 6.55
N ALA A 151 15.75 18.02 7.06
CA ALA A 151 15.83 16.82 6.22
C ALA A 151 14.46 16.44 5.62
N TYR A 152 13.40 16.55 6.44
CA TYR A 152 12.02 16.22 6.03
C TYR A 152 11.34 17.37 5.28
N TYR A 153 11.90 18.57 5.29
CA TYR A 153 11.33 19.73 4.60
C TYR A 153 11.45 19.57 3.09
N ASN A 154 10.31 19.71 2.41
CA ASN A 154 10.24 19.74 0.96
C ASN A 154 10.05 21.18 0.50
N GLY A 155 11.07 21.74 -0.16
CA GLY A 155 11.06 23.14 -0.62
C GLY A 155 10.02 23.45 -1.69
N TRP A 156 9.54 22.45 -2.44
CA TRP A 156 8.50 22.63 -3.45
C TRP A 156 7.10 22.70 -2.83
N LEU A 157 6.83 21.87 -1.82
CA LEU A 157 5.55 21.80 -1.13
C LEU A 157 5.48 22.66 0.14
N HIS A 158 6.57 23.34 0.48
CA HIS A 158 6.71 24.22 1.64
C HIS A 158 6.30 23.59 2.99
N SER A 159 6.51 22.28 3.16
CA SER A 159 6.12 21.56 4.38
C SER A 159 6.97 20.30 4.59
N THR A 160 6.77 19.58 5.70
CA THR A 160 7.51 18.36 6.03
C THR A 160 6.81 17.10 5.55
N PHE A 161 7.55 16.26 4.82
CA PHE A 161 7.02 15.05 4.20
C PHE A 161 7.94 13.86 4.37
N VAL A 162 7.35 12.68 4.23
CA VAL A 162 8.04 11.43 3.91
C VAL A 162 7.79 11.10 2.46
N THR A 163 8.83 10.75 1.71
CA THR A 163 8.71 10.34 0.31
C THR A 163 8.93 8.84 0.13
N GLY A 164 8.47 8.35 -1.00
CA GLY A 164 8.67 6.99 -1.46
C GLY A 164 8.27 6.85 -2.91
N THR A 165 8.50 5.68 -3.47
CA THR A 165 8.08 5.32 -4.81
C THR A 165 7.39 3.96 -4.76
N LEU A 166 6.26 3.85 -5.45
CA LEU A 166 5.52 2.60 -5.63
C LEU A 166 5.49 2.24 -7.12
N LEU A 167 5.66 0.96 -7.41
CA LEU A 167 5.53 0.39 -8.75
C LEU A 167 4.27 -0.46 -8.80
N PHE A 168 3.39 -0.10 -9.73
CA PHE A 168 2.13 -0.78 -9.99
C PHE A 168 2.24 -1.64 -11.25
N GLY A 169 1.71 -2.87 -11.18
CA GLY A 169 1.48 -3.70 -12.36
C GLY A 169 0.31 -3.16 -13.19
N ALA A 170 0.14 -3.68 -14.41
CA ALA A 170 -1.01 -3.34 -15.26
C ALA A 170 -2.36 -3.77 -14.66
N ASP A 171 -2.35 -4.69 -13.69
CA ASP A 171 -3.53 -5.15 -12.94
C ASP A 171 -3.84 -4.29 -11.70
N GLY A 172 -3.07 -3.22 -11.47
CA GLY A 172 -3.23 -2.33 -10.32
C GLY A 172 -2.57 -2.83 -9.02
N THR A 173 -1.90 -3.99 -9.05
CA THR A 173 -1.21 -4.51 -7.85
C THR A 173 0.11 -3.77 -7.61
N ILE A 174 0.48 -3.60 -6.33
CA ILE A 174 1.81 -3.08 -5.97
C ILE A 174 2.81 -4.25 -6.06
N VAL A 175 3.77 -4.12 -6.97
CA VAL A 175 4.77 -5.18 -7.24
C VAL A 175 6.17 -4.84 -6.73
N TRP A 176 6.39 -3.57 -6.40
CA TRP A 176 7.59 -3.09 -5.73
C TRP A 176 7.29 -1.76 -5.06
N GLY A 177 7.99 -1.45 -3.97
CA GLY A 177 7.88 -0.16 -3.33
C GLY A 177 9.04 0.11 -2.40
N ARG A 178 9.38 1.39 -2.25
CA ARG A 178 10.38 1.86 -1.28
C ARG A 178 9.84 3.15 -0.68
N HIS A 179 9.62 3.17 0.62
CA HIS A 179 9.01 4.31 1.32
C HIS A 179 9.81 4.64 2.59
N ASN A 180 9.37 5.66 3.33
CA ASN A 180 10.02 6.17 4.54
C ASN A 180 11.35 6.91 4.29
N PHE A 181 11.46 7.63 3.17
CA PHE A 181 12.58 8.55 2.93
C PHE A 181 12.23 9.96 3.41
N VAL A 182 13.26 10.72 3.74
CA VAL A 182 13.11 12.12 4.14
C VAL A 182 12.59 12.96 2.97
N GLY A 183 11.78 13.97 3.27
CA GLY A 183 11.04 14.78 2.29
C GLY A 183 11.86 15.44 1.18
N SER A 184 13.17 15.61 1.38
CA SER A 184 14.11 16.13 0.39
C SER A 184 14.49 15.14 -0.72
N TRP A 185 14.21 13.85 -0.55
CA TRP A 185 14.52 12.83 -1.55
C TRP A 185 13.50 12.82 -2.69
N ASN A 186 14.00 12.81 -3.92
CA ASN A 186 13.16 12.69 -5.12
C ASN A 186 12.92 11.23 -5.54
N ASP A 187 12.01 11.05 -6.49
CA ASP A 187 11.60 9.73 -7.00
C ASP A 187 12.79 8.94 -7.56
N ALA A 188 13.70 9.59 -8.29
CA ALA A 188 14.88 8.94 -8.87
C ALA A 188 15.85 8.41 -7.81
N ASN A 189 16.03 9.13 -6.70
CA ASN A 189 16.84 8.67 -5.56
C ASN A 189 16.18 7.44 -4.90
N THR A 190 14.87 7.50 -4.64
CA THR A 190 14.16 6.41 -3.98
C THR A 190 14.06 5.16 -4.87
N SER A 191 13.96 5.33 -6.19
CA SER A 191 13.85 4.26 -7.19
C SER A 191 15.18 3.70 -7.71
N SER A 192 16.33 4.14 -7.20
CA SER A 192 17.64 3.65 -7.68
C SER A 192 17.77 2.12 -7.66
N PRO A 193 17.38 1.39 -6.57
CA PRO A 193 17.46 -0.08 -6.57
C PRO A 193 16.51 -0.75 -7.57
N LEU A 194 15.41 -0.07 -7.93
CA LEU A 194 14.50 -0.57 -8.96
C LEU A 194 15.18 -0.52 -10.34
N ARG A 195 16.00 0.50 -10.60
CA ARG A 195 16.76 0.59 -11.85
C ARG A 195 17.67 -0.61 -12.04
N ASP A 196 18.38 -1.03 -11.00
CA ASP A 196 19.26 -2.21 -11.07
C ASP A 196 18.45 -3.48 -11.37
N LYS A 197 17.26 -3.61 -10.76
CA LYS A 197 16.34 -4.72 -11.01
C LYS A 197 15.73 -4.72 -12.41
N LEU A 198 15.50 -3.55 -13.00
CA LEU A 198 15.03 -3.41 -14.37
C LEU A 198 16.13 -3.74 -15.39
N LEU A 199 17.40 -3.50 -15.04
CA LEU A 199 18.55 -3.81 -15.88
C LEU A 199 19.00 -5.28 -15.77
N ASP A 200 18.66 -5.97 -14.68
CA ASP A 200 18.96 -7.40 -14.49
C ASP A 200 18.15 -8.28 -15.47
N PRO A 201 18.80 -8.99 -16.42
CA PRO A 201 18.14 -9.89 -17.36
C PRO A 201 17.49 -11.10 -16.69
N ASN A 202 17.86 -11.45 -15.45
CA ASN A 202 17.22 -12.53 -14.71
C ASN A 202 15.87 -12.10 -14.15
N ALA A 203 15.74 -10.85 -13.71
CA ALA A 203 14.53 -10.30 -13.14
C ALA A 203 13.57 -9.74 -14.20
N THR A 204 14.08 -8.96 -15.16
CA THR A 204 13.26 -8.21 -16.12
C THR A 204 13.43 -8.76 -17.53
N LEU A 205 12.32 -8.90 -18.25
CA LEU A 205 12.34 -9.39 -19.63
C LEU A 205 13.05 -8.38 -20.54
N ALA A 206 13.96 -8.84 -21.39
CA ALA A 206 14.71 -7.97 -22.29
C ALA A 206 13.77 -7.12 -23.17
N GLY A 207 14.11 -5.84 -23.31
CA GLY A 207 13.31 -4.86 -24.05
C GLY A 207 12.00 -4.46 -23.38
N HIS A 208 11.70 -4.96 -22.18
CA HIS A 208 10.55 -4.56 -21.38
C HIS A 208 10.95 -3.59 -20.27
N GLY A 209 10.00 -2.78 -19.81
CA GLY A 209 10.25 -1.81 -18.76
C GLY A 209 8.98 -1.26 -18.11
N VAL A 210 9.16 -0.15 -17.40
CA VAL A 210 8.10 0.55 -16.68
C VAL A 210 8.12 2.02 -17.07
N VAL A 211 6.99 2.69 -16.94
CA VAL A 211 6.88 4.14 -17.19
C VAL A 211 6.76 4.87 -15.88
N SER A 212 7.40 6.02 -15.75
CA SER A 212 7.17 6.98 -14.66
C SER A 212 6.76 8.32 -15.24
N GLU A 213 5.87 9.04 -14.55
CA GLU A 213 5.44 10.40 -14.95
C GLU A 213 6.61 11.38 -15.07
N ARG A 214 7.72 11.14 -14.36
CA ARG A 214 8.93 11.99 -14.41
C ARG A 214 10.14 11.34 -15.08
N PHE A 215 10.04 10.07 -15.46
CA PHE A 215 11.11 9.33 -16.13
C PHE A 215 10.50 8.38 -17.16
N ARG A 216 10.78 8.62 -18.45
CA ARG A 216 10.93 7.48 -19.36
C ARG A 216 12.15 6.70 -18.88
N CYS A 217 11.97 5.69 -18.03
CA CYS A 217 12.93 4.61 -17.93
C CYS A 217 12.87 3.82 -19.25
N ARG A 218 13.41 4.40 -20.34
CA ARG A 218 13.76 3.64 -21.54
C ARG A 218 14.88 2.69 -21.13
N ALA A 219 14.53 1.45 -20.81
CA ALA A 219 15.39 0.31 -21.11
C ALA A 219 15.36 0.08 -22.64
N ILE A 220 15.83 1.07 -23.39
CA ILE A 220 16.27 0.91 -24.78
C ILE A 220 17.70 1.45 -24.80
N TYR A 221 18.62 0.68 -24.23
CA TYR A 221 19.98 0.70 -24.76
C TYR A 221 20.02 -0.33 -25.89
N SER A 222 20.24 0.21 -27.08
CA SER A 222 20.28 -0.45 -28.37
C SER A 222 21.08 -1.76 -28.35
N ALA A 223 20.40 -2.88 -28.58
CA ALA A 223 20.99 -4.02 -29.25
C ALA A 223 20.78 -3.87 -30.76
N ARG A 224 21.49 -2.92 -31.39
CA ARG A 224 21.80 -2.88 -32.83
C ARG A 224 22.71 -1.69 -33.13
N LEU A 225 24.01 -1.93 -33.09
CA LEU A 225 24.95 -1.45 -34.10
C LEU A 225 26.03 -2.54 -34.22
N GLY A 226 25.67 -3.59 -34.95
CA GLY A 226 26.64 -4.48 -35.54
C GLY A 226 26.82 -4.09 -37.01
N ARG A 227 28.10 -3.92 -37.38
CA ARG A 227 28.70 -3.82 -38.73
C ARG A 227 28.53 -2.44 -39.39
N ARG A 228 29.57 -1.79 -39.90
CA ARG A 228 30.87 -2.26 -40.44
C ARG A 228 32.03 -1.45 -39.89
#